data_AF-A0A1I4KJX9-F1
#
_entry.id   AF-A0A1I4KJX9-F1
#
_cell.length_a   1.000
_cell.length_b   1.000
_cell.length_c   1.000
_cell.angle_alpha   90.00
_cell.angle_beta   90.00
_cell.angle_gamma   90.00
#
_symmetry.space_group_name_H-M   'P 1'
#
loop_
_entity.id
_entity.type
_entity.pdbx_description
1 polymer ?
#
loop_
_entity_poly.entity_id
_entity_poly.type
_entity_poly.pdbx_seq_one_letter_code
_entity_poly.pdbx_strand_id
1 'polypeptide(L)' 'MFVPNSHQQLSLYDSFKDLPKYLQEYLLDSWADTFQEIIFPAIDEERFAVLY' A
#
# COMPACT_ATOMS: atom_id res chain seq x y z
N MET A 1 -1.80 18.31 -14.48
CA MET A 1 -2.53 17.86 -13.29
C MET A 1 -1.90 16.54 -12.88
N PHE A 2 -1.31 16.44 -11.70
CA PHE A 2 -0.74 15.18 -11.21
C PHE A 2 -1.89 14.20 -10.98
N VAL A 3 -1.79 13.00 -11.55
CA VAL A 3 -2.77 11.92 -11.36
C VAL A 3 -1.98 10.70 -10.90
N PRO A 4 -1.86 10.48 -9.57
CA PRO A 4 -1.15 9.34 -9.02
C PRO A 4 -2.05 8.10 -8.94
N ASN A 5 -1.36 6.99 -8.74
CA ASN A 5 -1.55 5.70 -9.38
C ASN A 5 -2.87 4.97 -9.03
N SER A 6 -3.65 4.58 -10.04
CA SER A 6 -4.93 3.86 -9.88
C SER A 6 -4.78 2.37 -9.60
N HIS A 7 -3.57 1.81 -9.66
CA HIS A 7 -3.32 0.43 -9.28
C HIS A 7 -1.95 0.34 -8.62
N GLN A 8 -1.95 -0.09 -7.36
CA GLN A 8 -0.81 -0.63 -6.60
C GLN A 8 0.48 -0.76 -7.41
N GLN A 9 1.59 -0.25 -6.90
CA GLN A 9 2.89 -0.71 -7.35
C GLN A 9 2.97 -2.22 -7.04
N LEU A 10 2.53 -3.05 -7.99
CA LEU A 10 2.67 -4.49 -7.92
C LEU A 10 4.17 -4.74 -7.91
N SER A 11 4.71 -4.92 -6.71
CA SER A 11 6.07 -5.41 -6.57
C SER A 11 6.12 -6.72 -7.34
N LEU A 12 6.97 -6.79 -8.38
CA LEU A 12 7.25 -8.05 -9.08
C LEU A 12 7.75 -9.14 -8.10
N TYR A 13 8.18 -8.71 -6.91
CA TYR A 13 8.60 -9.52 -5.77
C TYR A 13 7.71 -9.24 -4.56
N ASP A 14 6.40 -9.41 -4.71
CA ASP A 14 5.48 -9.29 -3.58
C ASP A 14 5.70 -10.46 -2.60
N SER A 15 6.33 -10.14 -1.47
CA SER A 15 6.65 -11.11 -0.42
C SER A 15 5.42 -11.62 0.32
N PHE A 16 4.24 -11.04 0.08
CA PHE A 16 2.99 -11.50 0.69
C PHE A 16 2.74 -12.99 0.44
N LYS A 17 3.03 -13.47 -0.78
CA LYS A 17 2.84 -14.88 -1.15
C LYS A 17 3.82 -15.83 -0.47
N ASP A 18 4.94 -15.31 0.00
CA ASP A 18 5.96 -16.08 0.74
C ASP A 18 5.64 -16.17 2.24
N LEU A 19 4.65 -15.41 2.74
CA LEU A 19 4.26 -15.44 4.14
C LEU A 19 3.53 -16.75 4.51
N PRO A 20 3.72 -17.25 5.75
CA PRO A 20 2.86 -18.28 6.32
C PRO A 20 1.38 -17.90 6.22
N LYS A 21 0.52 -18.88 5.93
CA LYS A 21 -0.93 -18.67 5.70
C LYS A 21 -1.62 -17.90 6.83
N TYR A 22 -1.28 -18.17 8.08
CA TYR A 22 -1.87 -17.46 9.22
C TYR A 22 -1.53 -15.95 9.19
N LEU A 23 -0.31 -15.58 8.78
CA LEU A 23 0.07 -14.16 8.65
C LEU A 23 -0.63 -13.49 7.48
N GLN A 24 -0.86 -14.21 6.39
CA GLN A 24 -1.67 -13.70 5.28
C GLN A 24 -3.09 -13.38 5.75
N GLU A 25 -3.72 -14.31 6.49
CA GLU A 25 -5.07 -14.12 7.05
C GLU A 25 -5.12 -12.93 8.02
N TYR A 26 -4.16 -12.83 8.95
CA TYR A 26 -4.08 -11.67 9.86
C TYR A 26 -3.87 -10.34 9.11
N LEU A 27 -3.11 -10.34 8.02
CA LEU A 27 -2.87 -9.12 7.25
C LEU A 27 -4.11 -8.71 6.45
N LEU A 28 -4.85 -9.66 5.88
CA LEU A 28 -6.11 -9.42 5.17
C LEU A 28 -7.22 -8.94 6.13
N ASP A 29 -7.24 -9.47 7.35
CA ASP A 29 -8.18 -9.04 8.40
C ASP A 29 -7.71 -7.74 9.11
N SER A 30 -6.52 -7.24 8.78
CA SER A 30 -5.98 -6.02 9.38
C SER A 30 -6.48 -4.76 8.68
N TRP A 31 -6.14 -3.63 9.25
CA TRP A 31 -6.43 -2.32 8.66
C TRP A 31 -5.53 -1.95 7.48
N ALA A 32 -4.60 -2.83 7.07
CA ALA A 32 -3.66 -2.55 5.98
C ALA A 32 -4.38 -2.28 4.65
N ASP A 33 -5.43 -3.05 4.34
CA ASP A 33 -6.19 -2.90 3.10
C ASP A 33 -6.92 -1.55 3.05
N THR A 34 -7.68 -1.24 4.11
CA THR A 34 -8.37 0.06 4.26
C THR A 34 -7.39 1.24 4.24
N PHE A 35 -6.24 1.10 4.89
CA PHE A 35 -5.20 2.11 4.87
C PHE A 35 -4.71 2.36 3.44
N GLN A 36 -4.41 1.31 2.69
CA GLN A 36 -3.89 1.42 1.33
C GLN A 36 -4.92 2.00 0.35
N GLU A 37 -6.19 1.62 0.46
CA GLU A 37 -7.23 2.06 -0.49
C GLU A 37 -7.76 3.46 -0.22
N ILE A 38 -7.87 3.84 1.06
CA ILE A 38 -8.60 5.07 1.45
C ILE A 38 -7.64 6.12 2.00
N ILE A 39 -6.73 5.73 2.88
CA ILE A 39 -5.94 6.69 3.66
C ILE A 39 -4.70 7.10 2.87
N PHE A 40 -3.94 6.14 2.35
CA PHE A 40 -2.70 6.39 1.64
C PHE A 40 -2.89 7.36 0.45
N PRO A 41 -3.91 7.20 -0.43
CA PRO A 41 -4.13 8.12 -1.55
C PRO A 41 -4.60 9.52 -1.12
N ALA A 42 -5.12 9.64 0.10
CA ALA A 42 -5.57 10.92 0.67
C ALA A 42 -4.44 11.69 1.38
N ILE A 43 -3.26 11.10 1.52
CA ILE A 43 -2.09 11.77 2.10
C ILE A 43 -1.52 12.75 1.06
N ASP A 44 -1.36 14.00 1.47
CA ASP A 44 -0.64 15.00 0.68
C ASP A 44 0.87 14.75 0.76
N GLU A 45 1.39 14.10 -0.28
CA GLU A 45 2.81 13.75 -0.41
C GLU A 45 3.71 14.95 -0.75
N GLU A 46 3.16 16.12 -1.14
CA GLU A 46 3.97 17.30 -1.51
C GLU A 46 4.85 17.77 -0.34
N ARG A 47 4.39 17.57 0.89
CA ARG A 47 5.15 17.89 2.11
C ARG A 47 6.36 17.00 2.33
N PHE A 48 6.42 15.84 1.68
CA PHE A 48 7.50 14.86 1.80
C PHE A 48 8.39 14.81 0.54
N ALA A 49 8.07 15.59 -0.50
CA ALA A 49 8.81 15.63 -1.76
C ALA A 49 10.27 16.06 -1.61
N VAL A 50 10.64 16.79 -0.56
CA VAL A 50 12.04 17.20 -0.28
C VAL A 50 12.94 16.00 0.03
N LEU A 51 12.37 14.84 0.37
CA LEU A 51 13.10 13.62 0.70
C LEU A 51 13.39 12.73 -0.52
N TYR A 52 13.00 13.14 -1.74
CA TYR A 52 13.23 12.41 -2.99
C TYR A 52 13.96 13.24 -4.05
#